data_AF-A0A355GP42-F1
#
_entry.id   AF-A0A355GP42-F1
#
_cell.length_a   1.000
_cell.length_b   1.000
_cell.length_c   1.000
_cell.angle_alpha   90.00
_cell.angle_beta   90.00
_cell.angle_gamma   90.00
#
_symmetry.space_group_name_H-M   'P 1'
#
loop_
_entity.id
_entity.type
_entity.pdbx_description
1 polymer ?
#
loop_
_entity_poly.entity_id
_entity_poly.type
_entity_poly.pdbx_seq_one_letter_code
_entity_poly.pdbx_strand_id
1 'polypeptide(L)'
;LDHVAVIRWRAPEKMTVSLTGTLKHELPQGNGIRGRVLINNQLALGPWTLHQSTEKTDIETITLEKNQTIDFVVDIAGHLGFDSFVWSPEITLKEPQQHPVHQWNYSKDFRKPEPLPVTPWQSLAQVLLLSNEFQFID
;
A
#
# COMPACT_ATOMS: atom_id res chain seq x y z
N LEU A 1 5.84 20.75 -1.43
CA LEU A 1 6.19 19.34 -1.13
C LEU A 1 6.32 18.71 -2.49
N ASP A 2 7.53 18.74 -3.05
CA ASP A 2 7.69 18.57 -4.50
C ASP A 2 7.92 17.09 -4.87
N HIS A 3 8.28 16.28 -3.87
CA HIS A 3 8.42 14.83 -3.96
C HIS A 3 7.78 14.17 -2.74
N VAL A 4 6.61 13.57 -2.93
CA VAL A 4 5.85 12.90 -1.87
C VAL A 4 5.16 11.65 -2.41
N ALA A 5 5.26 10.57 -1.66
CA ALA A 5 4.47 9.36 -1.86
C ALA A 5 3.36 9.31 -0.82
N VAL A 6 2.13 9.03 -1.26
CA VAL A 6 0.96 8.92 -0.38
C VAL A 6 0.22 7.64 -0.68
N ILE A 7 0.04 6.81 0.34
CA ILE A 7 -0.92 5.70 0.33
C ILE A 7 -2.11 6.14 1.17
N ARG A 8 -3.30 6.11 0.59
CA ARG A 8 -4.54 6.55 1.26
C ARG A 8 -5.49 5.38 1.39
N TRP A 9 -5.92 5.11 2.61
CA TRP A 9 -7.04 4.23 2.90
C TRP A 9 -8.25 5.06 3.32
N ARG A 10 -9.46 4.65 2.91
CA ARG A 10 -10.71 5.35 3.20
C ARG A 10 -11.68 4.39 3.89
N ALA A 11 -12.20 4.82 5.04
CA ALA A 11 -13.20 4.05 5.78
C ALA A 11 -14.49 3.89 4.95
N PRO A 12 -14.94 2.66 4.64
CA PRO A 12 -16.17 2.43 3.89
C PRO A 12 -17.43 2.79 4.70
N GLU A 13 -17.34 2.73 6.02
CA GLU A 13 -18.42 2.99 6.97
C GLU A 13 -17.85 3.45 8.33
N LYS A 14 -18.74 3.69 9.31
CA LYS A 14 -18.32 4.00 10.67
C LYS A 14 -17.75 2.74 11.32
N MET A 15 -16.52 2.82 11.81
CA MET A 15 -15.80 1.65 12.31
C MET A 15 -14.69 2.01 13.28
N THR A 16 -14.29 1.03 14.09
CA THR A 16 -13.11 1.11 14.95
C THR A 16 -12.07 0.12 14.47
N VAL A 17 -10.88 0.63 14.12
CA VAL A 17 -9.76 -0.16 13.57
C VAL A 17 -8.50 -0.01 14.42
N SER A 18 -7.59 -0.95 14.29
CA SER A 18 -6.19 -0.81 14.71
C SER A 18 -5.30 -0.68 13.48
N LEU A 19 -4.21 0.07 13.61
CA LEU A 19 -3.17 0.18 12.61
C LEU A 19 -1.91 -0.52 13.13
N THR A 20 -1.29 -1.34 12.28
CA THR A 20 0.06 -1.85 12.50
C THR A 20 0.92 -1.62 11.26
N GLY A 21 2.22 -1.51 11.46
CA GLY A 21 3.15 -1.42 10.33
C GLY A 21 4.50 -0.90 10.73
N THR A 22 5.44 -1.02 9.80
CA THR A 22 6.83 -0.61 10.00
C THR A 22 7.29 0.18 8.79
N LEU A 23 7.81 1.39 9.02
CA LEU A 23 8.45 2.22 8.01
C LEU A 23 9.97 2.05 8.12
N LYS A 24 10.63 1.76 7.00
CA LYS A 24 12.07 1.52 6.94
C LYS A 24 12.73 2.31 5.82
N HIS A 25 13.88 2.90 6.12
CA HIS A 25 14.83 3.43 5.14
C HIS A 25 16.13 2.63 5.22
N GLU A 26 16.62 2.11 4.09
CA GLU A 26 17.77 1.18 4.07
C GLU A 26 19.05 1.80 3.51
N LEU A 27 18.91 2.70 2.53
CA LEU A 27 20.05 3.20 1.78
C LEU A 27 20.92 4.12 2.65
N PRO A 28 22.23 3.87 2.76
CA PRO A 28 23.16 4.78 3.44
C PRO A 28 23.37 6.07 2.67
N GLN A 29 23.29 5.99 1.34
CA GLN A 29 23.41 7.16 0.48
C GLN A 29 22.18 8.05 0.68
N GLY A 30 22.37 9.37 0.60
CA GLY A 30 21.29 10.34 0.78
C GLY A 30 21.08 10.76 2.24
N ASN A 31 19.96 11.44 2.46
CA ASN A 31 19.63 12.08 3.74
C ASN A 31 18.48 11.37 4.46
N GLY A 32 17.82 10.43 3.80
CA GLY A 32 16.72 9.66 4.35
C GLY A 32 15.35 10.22 4.01
N ILE A 33 14.34 9.73 4.70
CA ILE A 33 12.93 10.03 4.44
C ILE A 33 12.27 10.64 5.66
N ARG A 34 11.18 11.39 5.44
CA ARG A 34 10.26 11.80 6.50
C ARG A 34 8.93 11.10 6.34
N GLY A 35 8.59 10.26 7.30
CA GLY A 35 7.31 9.55 7.35
C GLY A 35 6.35 10.23 8.33
N ARG A 36 5.05 10.17 8.02
CA ARG A 36 3.96 10.57 8.93
C ARG A 36 2.68 9.84 8.59
N VAL A 37 1.81 9.69 9.60
CA VAL A 37 0.45 9.18 9.42
C VAL A 37 -0.53 10.31 9.72
N LEU A 38 -1.42 10.59 8.78
CA LEU A 38 -2.52 11.54 8.96
C LEU A 38 -3.84 10.78 9.08
N ILE A 39 -4.68 11.17 10.02
CA ILE A 39 -6.05 10.68 10.14
C ILE A 39 -6.97 11.87 9.90
N ASN A 40 -7.80 11.78 8.85
CA ASN A 40 -8.69 12.87 8.44
C ASN A 40 -7.96 14.23 8.34
N ASN A 41 -6.81 14.24 7.65
CA ASN A 41 -5.90 15.38 7.49
C ASN A 41 -5.25 15.92 8.78
N GLN A 42 -5.43 15.28 9.93
CA GLN A 42 -4.77 15.63 11.19
C GLN A 42 -3.59 14.70 11.46
N LEU A 43 -2.49 15.24 11.97
CA LEU A 43 -1.30 14.44 12.30
C LEU A 43 -1.64 13.48 13.46
N ALA A 44 -1.51 12.19 13.19
CA ALA A 44 -1.78 11.12 14.17
C ALA A 44 -0.50 10.49 14.71
N LEU A 45 0.49 10.24 13.84
CA LEU A 45 1.81 9.73 14.21
C LEU A 45 2.93 10.41 13.41
N GLY A 46 4.11 10.47 14.03
CA GLY A 46 5.28 11.16 13.49
C GLY A 46 5.18 12.69 13.66
N PRO A 47 5.88 13.47 12.81
CA PRO A 47 6.76 13.03 11.74
C PRO A 47 8.03 12.36 12.28
N TRP A 48 8.49 11.31 11.61
CA TRP A 48 9.78 10.67 11.88
C TRP A 48 10.73 10.98 10.74
N THR A 49 11.99 11.30 11.05
CA THR A 49 13.05 11.40 10.04
C THR A 49 13.91 10.15 10.14
N LEU A 50 13.90 9.33 9.10
CA LEU A 50 14.59 8.04 9.07
C LEU A 50 15.74 8.07 8.05
N HIS A 51 16.93 7.81 8.55
CA HIS A 51 18.11 7.50 7.75
C HIS A 51 18.72 6.20 8.30
N GLN A 52 18.86 5.20 7.42
CA GLN A 52 19.27 3.82 7.78
C GLN A 52 18.61 3.25 9.04
N SER A 53 17.34 3.56 9.24
CA SER A 53 16.61 3.27 10.46
C SER A 53 15.20 2.80 10.15
N THR A 54 14.52 2.33 11.19
CA THR A 54 13.20 1.71 11.12
C THR A 54 12.36 2.25 12.26
N GLU A 55 11.11 2.57 11.99
CA GLU A 55 10.15 2.99 13.00
C GLU A 55 8.85 2.18 12.92
N LYS A 56 8.29 1.89 14.10
CA LYS A 56 6.97 1.26 14.20
C LYS A 56 5.89 2.33 14.07
N THR A 57 4.82 1.99 13.37
CA THR A 57 3.73 2.89 13.00
C THR A 57 2.39 2.39 13.54
N ASP A 58 2.43 1.77 14.72
CA ASP A 58 1.29 1.08 15.33
C ASP A 58 0.37 2.09 16.06
N ILE A 59 -0.95 1.97 15.88
CA ILE A 59 -1.97 2.67 16.65
C ILE A 59 -2.98 1.63 17.12
N GLU A 60 -3.15 1.51 18.44
CA GLU A 60 -4.03 0.49 19.00
C GLU A 60 -5.48 0.71 18.56
N THR A 61 -6.01 1.93 18.66
CA THR A 61 -7.44 2.19 18.41
C THR A 61 -7.63 3.48 17.64
N ILE A 62 -8.33 3.41 16.53
CA ILE A 62 -8.75 4.54 15.70
C ILE A 62 -10.24 4.38 15.43
N THR A 63 -11.05 5.37 15.85
CA THR A 63 -12.47 5.43 15.50
C THR A 63 -12.66 6.36 14.32
N LEU A 64 -13.29 5.87 13.26
CA LEU A 64 -13.51 6.61 12.02
C LEU A 64 -14.99 6.63 11.65
N GLU A 65 -15.42 7.76 11.11
CA GLU A 65 -16.69 7.89 10.41
C GLU A 65 -16.53 7.51 8.94
N LYS A 66 -17.67 7.23 8.29
CA LYS A 66 -17.71 6.91 6.85
C LYS A 66 -16.98 7.98 6.03
N ASN A 67 -16.17 7.54 5.08
CA ASN A 67 -15.34 8.34 4.17
C ASN A 67 -14.16 9.08 4.80
N GLN A 68 -13.92 9.00 6.11
CA GLN A 68 -12.67 9.49 6.69
C GLN A 68 -11.47 8.67 6.20
N THR A 69 -10.29 9.28 6.21
CA THR A 69 -9.09 8.68 5.61
C THR A 69 -7.98 8.47 6.62
N ILE A 70 -7.16 7.45 6.36
CA ILE A 70 -5.82 7.29 6.94
C ILE A 70 -4.83 7.46 5.79
N ASP A 71 -3.94 8.42 5.91
CA ASP A 71 -2.93 8.73 4.89
C ASP A 71 -1.54 8.41 5.43
N PHE A 72 -0.85 7.52 4.75
CA PHE A 72 0.56 7.20 4.97
C PHE A 72 1.38 8.04 4.02
N VAL A 73 2.09 9.02 4.57
CA VAL A 73 2.79 10.03 3.78
C VAL A 73 4.28 9.89 4.00
N VAL A 74 5.03 9.78 2.91
CA VAL A 74 6.49 9.78 2.91
C VAL A 74 6.98 10.88 1.97
N ASP A 75 7.80 11.79 2.46
CA ASP A 75 8.53 12.76 1.64
C ASP A 75 10.04 12.69 1.89
N ILE A 76 10.81 13.38 1.05
CA ILE A 76 12.27 13.39 1.13
C ILE A 76 12.77 14.22 2.32
N ALA A 77 13.84 13.75 2.98
CA ALA A 77 14.50 14.50 4.04
C ALA A 77 15.65 15.33 3.45
N GLY A 78 15.37 16.49 2.85
CA GLY A 78 16.41 17.36 2.30
C GLY A 78 16.60 17.18 0.79
N HIS A 79 17.70 16.56 0.36
CA HIS A 79 18.04 16.45 -1.06
C HIS A 79 17.33 15.27 -1.74
N LEU A 80 16.98 15.45 -3.01
CA LEU A 80 16.39 14.40 -3.83
C LEU A 80 17.48 13.39 -4.24
N GLY A 81 17.49 12.22 -3.59
CA GLY A 81 18.41 11.15 -3.95
C GLY A 81 18.51 10.05 -2.89
N PHE A 82 18.42 8.80 -3.36
CA PHE A 82 18.56 7.59 -2.53
C PHE A 82 17.52 7.44 -1.41
N ASP A 83 16.34 8.04 -1.59
CA ASP A 83 15.25 8.06 -0.60
C ASP A 83 14.29 6.86 -0.70
N SER A 84 14.80 5.70 -1.16
CA SER A 84 13.99 4.48 -1.27
C SER A 84 13.57 3.98 0.11
N PHE A 85 12.31 3.56 0.23
CA PHE A 85 11.74 3.13 1.50
C PHE A 85 10.88 1.88 1.36
N VAL A 86 10.65 1.21 2.49
CA VAL A 86 9.73 0.07 2.61
C VAL A 86 8.70 0.40 3.68
N TRP A 87 7.42 0.34 3.31
CA TRP A 87 6.30 0.48 4.26
C TRP A 87 5.11 -0.35 3.79
N SER A 88 4.65 -1.28 4.64
CA SER A 88 3.45 -2.08 4.38
C SER A 88 2.50 -1.99 5.57
N PRO A 89 1.69 -0.92 5.67
CA PRO A 89 0.71 -0.80 6.74
C PRO A 89 -0.39 -1.84 6.62
N GLU A 90 -0.91 -2.22 7.78
CA GLU A 90 -2.03 -3.15 7.94
C GLU A 90 -3.09 -2.53 8.86
N ILE A 91 -4.33 -2.54 8.41
CA ILE A 91 -5.48 -2.00 9.12
C ILE A 91 -6.41 -3.16 9.44
N THR A 92 -6.78 -3.32 10.72
CA THR A 92 -7.60 -4.44 11.19
C THR A 92 -8.80 -3.92 11.96
N LEU A 93 -10.00 -4.42 11.64
CA LEU A 93 -11.22 -4.11 12.37
C LEU A 93 -11.17 -4.66 13.80
N LYS A 94 -11.46 -3.82 14.81
CA LYS A 94 -11.45 -4.24 16.23
C LYS A 94 -12.75 -4.91 16.69
N GLU A 95 -13.88 -4.54 16.09
CA GLU A 95 -15.20 -5.10 16.42
C GLU A 95 -15.81 -5.74 15.18
N PRO A 96 -15.53 -7.04 14.91
CA PRO A 96 -16.15 -7.74 13.80
C PRO A 96 -17.64 -7.99 14.11
N GLN A 97 -18.52 -7.08 13.68
CA GLN A 97 -19.96 -7.35 13.68
C GLN A 97 -20.30 -8.34 12.56
N GLN A 98 -20.48 -9.62 12.93
CA GLN A 98 -21.10 -10.72 12.16
C GLN A 98 -20.52 -11.05 10.76
N HIS A 99 -19.61 -10.24 10.22
CA HIS A 99 -18.97 -10.38 8.92
C HIS A 99 -17.49 -10.77 9.12
N PRO A 100 -16.86 -11.42 8.13
CA PRO A 100 -15.46 -11.84 8.23
C PRO A 100 -14.57 -10.66 8.60
N VAL A 101 -13.55 -10.93 9.40
CA VAL A 101 -12.53 -9.95 9.83
C VAL A 101 -12.08 -9.13 8.63
N HIS A 102 -12.43 -7.84 8.62
CA HIS A 102 -11.93 -6.93 7.61
C HIS A 102 -10.51 -6.51 7.98
N GLN A 103 -9.55 -7.07 7.25
CA GLN A 103 -8.13 -6.76 7.30
C GLN A 103 -7.73 -6.20 5.94
N TRP A 104 -7.09 -5.03 5.95
CA TRP A 104 -6.50 -4.41 4.76
C TRP A 104 -4.99 -4.41 4.92
N ASN A 105 -4.28 -5.02 3.98
CA ASN A 105 -2.82 -5.13 4.04
C ASN A 105 -2.23 -4.66 2.71
N TYR A 106 -1.45 -3.58 2.76
CA TYR A 106 -0.92 -2.94 1.55
C TYR A 106 -0.18 -3.91 0.61
N SER A 107 0.73 -4.73 1.15
CA SER A 107 1.51 -5.67 0.32
C SER A 107 0.65 -6.79 -0.28
N LYS A 108 -0.40 -7.22 0.41
CA LYS A 108 -1.30 -8.28 -0.10
C LYS A 108 -2.32 -7.76 -1.09
N ASP A 109 -2.83 -6.55 -0.88
CA ASP A 109 -3.95 -5.99 -1.65
C ASP A 109 -3.49 -5.27 -2.92
N PHE A 110 -2.21 -4.86 -2.98
CA PHE A 110 -1.62 -4.17 -4.14
C PHE A 110 -0.53 -5.00 -4.87
N ARG A 111 -0.43 -6.31 -4.57
CA ARG A 111 0.45 -7.21 -5.34
C ARG A 111 -0.12 -7.48 -6.73
N LYS A 112 0.75 -7.89 -7.65
CA LYS A 112 0.32 -8.45 -8.94
C LYS A 112 -0.62 -9.64 -8.68
N PRO A 113 -1.74 -9.76 -9.42
CA PRO A 113 -2.57 -10.96 -9.35
C PRO A 113 -1.70 -12.19 -9.56
N GLU A 114 -2.01 -13.27 -8.85
CA GLU A 114 -1.36 -14.54 -9.13
C GLU A 114 -1.60 -14.90 -10.60
N PRO A 115 -0.56 -15.27 -11.36
CA PRO A 115 -0.73 -15.67 -12.74
C PRO A 115 -1.77 -16.78 -12.79
N LEU A 116 -2.89 -16.53 -13.46
CA LEU A 116 -3.87 -17.58 -13.70
C LEU A 116 -3.18 -18.65 -14.56
N PRO A 117 -3.08 -19.90 -14.10
CA PRO A 117 -2.54 -20.96 -14.94
C PRO A 117 -3.44 -21.10 -16.16
N VAL A 118 -2.88 -20.92 -17.36
CA VAL A 118 -3.61 -21.13 -18.61
C VAL A 118 -3.97 -22.61 -18.71
N THR A 119 -5.26 -22.90 -18.85
CA THR A 119 -5.71 -24.27 -19.10
C THR A 119 -5.27 -24.71 -20.51
N PRO A 120 -5.12 -26.02 -20.78
CA PRO A 120 -4.77 -26.51 -22.12
C PRO A 120 -5.69 -25.99 -23.23
N TRP A 121 -6.99 -25.83 -22.94
CA TRP A 121 -7.96 -25.26 -23.88
C TRP A 121 -7.77 -23.78 -24.15
N GLN A 122 -7.40 -22.98 -23.14
CA GLN A 122 -7.06 -21.57 -23.31
C GLN A 122 -5.78 -21.40 -24.14
N SER A 123 -4.78 -22.26 -23.90
CA SER A 123 -3.57 -22.30 -24.73
C SER A 123 -3.89 -22.66 -26.18
N LEU A 124 -4.75 -23.67 -26.42
CA LEU A 124 -5.19 -24.02 -27.77
C LEU A 124 -5.94 -22.88 -28.45
N ALA A 125 -6.86 -22.22 -27.74
CA ALA A 125 -7.57 -21.04 -28.27
C ALA A 125 -6.60 -19.92 -28.65
N GLN A 126 -5.58 -19.66 -27.82
CA GLN A 126 -4.56 -18.66 -28.11
C GLN A 126 -3.70 -19.03 -29.33
N VAL A 127 -3.34 -20.30 -29.48
CA VAL A 127 -2.65 -20.81 -30.68
C VAL A 127 -3.51 -20.62 -31.93
N LEU A 128 -4.80 -20.94 -31.86
CA LEU A 128 -5.72 -20.75 -32.99
C LEU A 128 -5.88 -19.27 -33.36
N LEU A 129 -6.03 -18.38 -32.37
CA LEU A 129 -6.10 -16.93 -32.57
C LEU A 129 -4.83 -16.38 -33.25
N LEU A 130 -3.65 -16.82 -32.82
CA LEU A 130 -2.37 -16.40 -33.39
C LEU A 130 -2.12 -17.00 -34.79
N SER A 131 -2.66 -18.19 -35.08
CA SER A 131 -2.54 -18.82 -36.41
C SER A 131 -3.35 -18.13 -37.49
N ASN A 132 -4.35 -17.32 -37.13
CA ASN A 132 -5.24 -16.66 -38.08
C ASN A 132 -4.56 -15.52 -38.85
N GLU A 133 -3.47 -14.92 -38.31
CA GLU A 133 -2.66 -13.93 -39.04
C GLU A 133 -1.79 -14.55 -40.15
N PHE A 134 -1.58 -15.86 -40.17
CA PHE A 134 -0.75 -16.53 -41.18
C PHE A 134 -1.53 -17.17 -42.34
N GLN A 135 -2.86 -17.01 -42.37
CA GLN A 135 -3.71 -17.65 -43.38
C GLN A 135 -4.18 -16.71 -44.51
N PHE A 136 -3.95 -15.39 -44.40
CA PHE A 136 -4.20 -14.45 -45.49
C PHE A 136 -2.90 -14.20 -46.26
N ILE A 137 -2.66 -15.01 -47.28
CA ILE A 137 -1.76 -14.68 -48.40
C ILE A 137 -2.67 -14.15 -49.51
N ASP A 138 -2.42 -12.93 -49.99
CA ASP A 138 -3.01 -12.41 -51.24
C ASP A 138 -2.44 -13.18 -52.45
#